data_AF-A0A7T5ERM1-F1
#
_entry.id   AF-A0A7T5ERM1-F1
#
_cell.length_a   1.000
_cell.length_b   1.000
_cell.length_c   1.000
_cell.angle_alpha   90.00
_cell.angle_beta   90.00
_cell.angle_gamma   90.00
#
_symmetry.space_group_name_H-M   'P 1'
#
loop_
_entity.id
_entity.type
_entity.pdbx_description
1 polymer ?
#
loop_
_entity_poly.entity_id
_entity_poly.type
_entity_poly.pdbx_seq_one_letter_code
_entity_poly.pdbx_strand_id
1 'polypeptide(L)'
;MRKTAFMLWGLLLVAAIAVVWLGNQFGQWYFTFVVGLVIGLWGRPGFSTWLGSWAVGVIGWGLPLALRAVHEPVIKTADVVAGIAGLGNSGMVVLGVTILLGFLLATVGVWLGAALRSWRPAAR
;
A
#
# COMPACT_ATOMS: atom_id res chain seq x y z
N MET A 1 19.87 21.54 -5.66
CA MET A 1 18.49 21.42 -5.12
C MET A 1 17.74 20.13 -5.53
N ARG A 2 18.00 19.52 -6.69
CA ARG A 2 17.27 18.30 -7.13
C ARG A 2 17.57 17.03 -6.30
N LYS A 3 18.80 16.87 -5.81
CA LYS A 3 19.24 15.71 -5.01
C LYS A 3 18.59 15.65 -3.63
N THR A 4 18.49 16.78 -2.93
CA THR A 4 17.86 16.86 -1.60
C THR A 4 16.37 16.57 -1.66
N ALA A 5 15.66 17.10 -2.65
CA ALA A 5 14.23 16.80 -2.86
C ALA A 5 13.99 15.31 -3.16
N PHE A 6 14.86 14.68 -3.95
CA PHE A 6 14.77 13.25 -4.23
C PHE A 6 15.01 12.39 -2.97
N MET A 7 16.02 12.74 -2.18
CA MET A 7 16.35 12.04 -0.93
C MET A 7 15.22 12.17 0.11
N LEU A 8 14.68 13.38 0.28
CA LEU A 8 13.52 13.61 1.15
C LEU A 8 12.30 12.81 0.68
N TRP A 9 12.09 12.71 -0.63
CA TRP A 9 10.97 11.93 -1.15
C TRP A 9 11.14 10.43 -0.88
N GLY A 10 12.35 9.91 -1.08
CA GLY A 10 12.67 8.53 -0.71
C GLY A 10 12.42 8.26 0.78
N LEU A 11 12.86 9.15 1.67
CA LEU A 11 12.63 9.03 3.11
C LEU A 11 11.14 9.02 3.47
N LEU A 12 10.34 9.87 2.84
CA LEU A 12 8.88 9.91 3.05
C LEU A 12 8.21 8.62 2.58
N LEU A 13 8.66 8.01 1.48
CA LEU A 13 8.15 6.71 1.03
C LEU A 13 8.50 5.59 2.00
N VAL A 14 9.72 5.58 2.55
CA VAL A 14 10.11 4.61 3.58
C VAL A 14 9.26 4.77 4.83
N ALA A 15 9.04 6.01 5.28
CA ALA A 15 8.15 6.31 6.41
C ALA A 15 6.70 5.86 6.13
N ALA A 16 6.19 6.09 4.92
CA ALA A 16 4.86 5.66 4.50
C ALA A 16 4.72 4.12 4.51
N ILE A 17 5.73 3.39 4.03
CA ILE A 17 5.78 1.92 4.13
C ILE A 17 5.75 1.48 5.59
N ALA A 18 6.53 2.11 6.46
CA ALA A 18 6.57 1.78 7.89
C ALA A 18 5.21 2.02 8.57
N VAL A 19 4.51 3.11 8.24
CA VAL A 19 3.17 3.41 8.75
C VAL A 19 2.15 2.35 8.30
N VAL A 20 2.16 1.96 7.03
CA VAL A 20 1.26 0.90 6.53
C VAL A 20 1.58 -0.43 7.19
N TRP A 21 2.86 -0.76 7.31
CA TRP A 21 3.29 -2.00 7.93
C TRP A 21 2.87 -2.07 9.40
N LEU A 22 3.12 -1.01 10.19
CA LEU A 22 2.68 -0.93 11.59
C LEU A 22 1.16 -0.97 11.69
N GLY A 23 0.44 -0.22 10.87
CA GLY A 23 -1.03 -0.25 10.83
C GLY A 23 -1.57 -1.66 10.61
N ASN A 24 -0.97 -2.41 9.68
CA ASN A 24 -1.34 -3.80 9.41
C ASN A 24 -1.10 -4.73 10.62
N GLN A 25 -0.09 -4.48 11.46
CA GLN A 25 0.11 -5.27 12.69
C GLN A 25 -1.04 -5.10 13.69
N PHE A 26 -1.69 -3.93 13.71
CA PHE A 26 -2.81 -3.62 14.58
C PHE A 26 -4.19 -3.79 13.91
N GLY A 27 -4.25 -4.43 12.73
CA GLY A 27 -5.50 -4.63 11.99
C GLY A 27 -6.04 -3.37 11.30
N GLN A 28 -5.26 -2.29 11.23
CA GLN A 28 -5.63 -1.00 10.63
C GLN A 28 -5.36 -0.98 9.11
N TRP A 29 -5.90 -1.97 8.39
CA TRP A 29 -5.65 -2.17 6.95
C TRP A 29 -6.03 -0.97 6.08
N TYR A 30 -6.96 -0.13 6.54
CA TYR A 30 -7.38 1.09 5.84
C TYR A 30 -6.30 2.18 5.81
N PHE A 31 -5.21 2.06 6.60
CA PHE A 31 -4.11 3.03 6.57
C PHE A 31 -3.43 3.09 5.21
N THR A 32 -3.43 1.99 4.43
CA THR A 32 -2.90 2.01 3.06
C THR A 32 -3.64 2.99 2.16
N PHE A 33 -4.97 3.07 2.30
CA PHE A 33 -5.77 4.05 1.58
C PHE A 33 -5.47 5.48 2.04
N VAL A 34 -5.40 5.71 3.36
CA VAL A 34 -5.10 7.03 3.95
C VAL A 34 -3.74 7.54 3.48
N VAL A 35 -2.72 6.68 3.50
CA VAL A 35 -1.38 7.01 3.03
C VAL A 35 -1.38 7.30 1.52
N GLY A 36 -2.05 6.48 0.71
CA GLY A 36 -2.25 6.76 -0.71
C GLY A 36 -2.89 8.13 -0.94
N LEU A 37 -3.93 8.47 -0.18
CA LEU A 37 -4.62 9.76 -0.23
C LEU A 37 -3.69 10.93 0.10
N VAL A 38 -2.89 10.83 1.16
CA VAL A 38 -1.89 11.85 1.52
C VAL A 38 -0.84 12.02 0.41
N ILE A 39 -0.35 10.91 -0.16
CA ILE A 39 0.56 10.92 -1.31
C ILE A 39 -0.09 11.63 -2.51
N GLY A 40 -1.38 11.39 -2.79
CA GLY A 40 -2.09 12.04 -3.90
C GLY A 40 -2.30 13.54 -3.69
N LEU A 41 -2.58 13.95 -2.45
CA LEU A 41 -2.77 15.36 -2.09
C LEU A 41 -1.47 16.16 -2.17
N TRP A 42 -0.34 15.61 -1.69
CA TRP A 42 0.92 16.35 -1.56
C TRP A 42 1.94 16.04 -2.66
N GLY A 43 1.92 14.83 -3.21
CA GLY A 43 2.89 14.36 -4.21
C GLY A 43 2.68 15.04 -5.55
N ARG A 44 3.76 15.49 -6.21
CA ARG A 44 3.67 16.20 -7.50
C ARG A 44 2.93 15.36 -8.55
N PRO A 45 2.09 15.98 -9.41
CA PRO A 45 1.45 15.24 -10.49
C PRO A 45 2.53 14.62 -11.39
N GLY A 46 2.45 13.31 -11.59
CA GLY A 46 3.43 12.56 -12.38
C GLY A 46 3.55 11.10 -11.96
N PHE A 47 4.20 10.32 -12.82
CA PHE A 47 4.35 8.87 -12.66
C PHE A 47 5.07 8.47 -11.36
N SER A 48 6.00 9.29 -10.87
CA SER A 48 6.73 9.01 -9.62
C SER A 48 5.83 8.95 -8.38
N THR A 49 4.75 9.72 -8.34
CA THR A 49 3.79 9.72 -7.23
C THR A 49 2.95 8.45 -7.24
N TRP A 50 2.52 8.00 -8.43
CA TRP A 50 1.83 6.73 -8.61
C TRP A 50 2.73 5.55 -8.26
N LEU A 51 3.97 5.54 -8.79
CA LEU A 51 4.94 4.50 -8.50
C LEU A 51 5.26 4.42 -6.99
N GLY A 52 5.40 5.58 -6.33
CA GLY A 52 5.58 5.65 -4.88
C GLY A 52 4.39 5.05 -4.11
N SER A 53 3.15 5.39 -4.51
CA SER A 53 1.94 4.83 -3.90
C SER A 53 1.85 3.30 -4.09
N TRP A 54 2.15 2.81 -5.30
CA TRP A 54 2.17 1.37 -5.59
C TRP A 54 3.24 0.64 -4.80
N ALA A 55 4.44 1.20 -4.69
CA ALA A 55 5.50 0.66 -3.86
C ALA A 55 5.04 0.58 -2.39
N VAL A 56 4.38 1.61 -1.86
CA VAL A 56 3.83 1.60 -0.50
C VAL A 56 2.77 0.50 -0.32
N GLY A 57 1.83 0.37 -1.25
CA GLY A 57 0.78 -0.64 -1.18
C GLY A 57 1.31 -2.07 -1.29
N VAL A 58 2.21 -2.34 -2.24
CA VAL A 58 2.76 -3.68 -2.47
C VAL A 58 3.79 -4.05 -1.41
N ILE A 59 4.73 -3.17 -1.07
CA ILE A 59 5.78 -3.47 -0.09
C ILE A 59 5.20 -3.48 1.33
N GLY A 60 4.32 -2.52 1.66
CA GLY A 60 3.70 -2.43 2.99
C GLY A 60 2.83 -3.64 3.36
N TRP A 61 2.34 -4.39 2.38
CA TRP A 61 1.61 -5.65 2.58
C TRP A 61 2.46 -6.89 2.30
N GLY A 62 3.14 -6.91 1.15
CA GLY A 62 3.89 -8.07 0.67
C GLY A 62 5.12 -8.38 1.51
N LEU A 63 5.86 -7.36 1.98
CA LEU A 63 7.05 -7.58 2.80
C LEU A 63 6.73 -8.23 4.15
N PRO A 64 5.79 -7.72 4.97
CA PRO A 64 5.40 -8.40 6.20
C PRO A 64 4.87 -9.81 5.97
N LEU A 65 4.08 -10.04 4.92
CA LEU A 65 3.58 -11.38 4.58
C LEU A 65 4.73 -12.33 4.22
N ALA A 66 5.70 -11.87 3.42
CA ALA A 66 6.89 -12.65 3.06
C ALA A 66 7.76 -12.96 4.30
N LEU A 67 7.98 -11.97 5.18
CA LEU A 67 8.74 -12.17 6.41
C LEU A 67 8.06 -13.16 7.36
N ARG A 68 6.73 -13.10 7.50
CA ARG A 68 5.97 -14.08 8.29
C ARG A 68 6.02 -15.46 7.64
N ALA A 69 5.97 -15.56 6.31
CA ALA A 69 6.05 -16.85 5.62
C ALA A 69 7.38 -17.61 5.86
N VAL A 70 8.44 -16.91 6.26
CA VAL A 70 9.73 -17.52 6.65
C VAL A 70 9.69 -18.10 8.07
N HIS A 71 8.92 -17.50 8.99
CA HIS A 71 8.94 -17.85 10.42
C HIS A 71 7.70 -18.60 10.90
N GLU A 72 6.60 -18.50 10.16
CA GLU A 72 5.27 -18.99 10.52
C GLU A 72 4.67 -19.79 9.36
N PRO A 73 3.76 -20.75 9.63
CA PRO A 73 3.06 -21.51 8.60
C PRO A 73 1.95 -20.68 7.92
N VAL A 74 2.31 -19.52 7.37
CA VAL A 74 1.40 -18.57 6.70
C VAL A 74 0.65 -19.23 5.56
N ILE A 75 1.32 -20.08 4.77
CA ILE A 75 0.70 -20.80 3.65
C ILE A 75 -0.40 -21.74 4.17
N LYS A 76 -0.15 -22.49 5.25
CA LYS A 76 -1.18 -23.38 5.83
C LYS A 76 -2.38 -22.60 6.35
N THR A 77 -2.14 -21.43 6.96
CA THR A 77 -3.23 -20.55 7.40
C THR A 77 -4.01 -20.02 6.21
N ALA A 78 -3.30 -19.61 5.15
CA ALA A 78 -3.93 -19.16 3.90
C ALA A 78 -4.69 -20.28 3.19
N ASP A 79 -4.23 -21.53 3.26
CA ASP A 79 -4.94 -22.71 2.73
C ASP A 79 -6.24 -22.96 3.49
N VAL A 80 -6.26 -22.79 4.81
CA VAL A 80 -7.50 -22.88 5.60
C VAL A 80 -8.48 -21.79 5.16
N VAL A 81 -8.01 -20.55 5.00
CA VAL A 81 -8.83 -19.44 4.51
C VAL A 81 -9.33 -19.71 3.08
N ALA A 82 -8.48 -20.23 2.21
CA ALA A 82 -8.84 -20.61 0.85
C ALA A 82 -9.90 -21.72 0.84
N GLY A 83 -9.76 -22.73 1.71
CA GLY A 83 -10.73 -23.81 1.89
C GLY A 83 -12.10 -23.28 2.33
N ILE A 84 -12.13 -22.38 3.33
CA ILE A 84 -13.36 -21.71 3.78
C ILE A 84 -14.00 -20.90 2.64
N ALA A 85 -13.18 -20.24 1.82
CA ALA A 85 -13.63 -19.47 0.66
C ALA A 85 -14.05 -20.34 -0.56
N GLY A 86 -13.98 -21.68 -0.46
CA GLY A 86 -14.31 -22.59 -1.55
C GLY A 86 -13.25 -22.67 -2.66
N LEU A 87 -12.04 -22.18 -2.43
CA LEU A 87 -10.92 -22.16 -3.37
C LEU A 87 -9.98 -23.39 -3.23
N GLY A 88 -10.30 -24.32 -2.33
CA GLY A 88 -9.45 -25.47 -2.00
C GLY A 88 -8.15 -25.07 -1.29
N ASN A 89 -7.08 -25.86 -1.45
CA ASN A 89 -5.76 -25.59 -0.86
C ASN A 89 -4.93 -24.65 -1.73
N SER A 90 -5.46 -23.45 -1.96
CA SER A 90 -4.89 -22.44 -2.85
C SER A 90 -4.44 -21.20 -2.08
N GLY A 91 -3.71 -21.35 -0.97
CA GLY A 91 -3.28 -20.25 -0.10
C GLY A 91 -2.47 -19.15 -0.81
N MET A 92 -1.75 -19.51 -1.88
CA MET A 92 -1.06 -18.53 -2.74
C MET A 92 -2.02 -17.54 -3.41
N VAL A 93 -3.24 -17.97 -3.76
CA VAL A 93 -4.27 -17.10 -4.34
C VAL A 93 -4.71 -16.08 -3.29
N VAL A 94 -4.91 -16.52 -2.04
CA VAL A 94 -5.29 -15.62 -0.93
C VAL A 94 -4.21 -14.57 -0.67
N LEU A 95 -2.93 -14.97 -0.68
CA LEU A 95 -1.82 -14.03 -0.56
C LEU A 95 -1.77 -13.04 -1.73
N GLY A 96 -1.94 -13.52 -2.97
CA GLY A 96 -1.98 -12.68 -4.16
C GLY A 96 -3.12 -11.65 -4.09
N VAL A 97 -4.33 -12.08 -3.71
CA VAL A 97 -5.49 -11.20 -3.51
C VAL A 97 -5.23 -10.18 -2.40
N THR A 98 -4.54 -10.57 -1.32
CA THR A 98 -4.20 -9.67 -0.22
C THR A 98 -3.24 -8.56 -0.67
N ILE A 99 -2.20 -8.90 -1.42
CA ILE A 99 -1.28 -7.91 -2.00
C ILE A 99 -2.00 -7.02 -3.02
N LEU A 100 -2.84 -7.60 -3.86
CA LEU A 100 -3.66 -6.86 -4.82
C LEU A 100 -4.59 -5.87 -4.12
N LEU A 101 -5.21 -6.25 -3.00
CA LEU A 101 -6.03 -5.35 -2.19
C LEU A 101 -5.21 -4.16 -1.68
N GLY A 102 -4.01 -4.40 -1.14
CA GLY A 102 -3.10 -3.33 -0.71
C GLY A 102 -2.74 -2.37 -1.87
N PHE A 103 -2.44 -2.91 -3.04
CA PHE A 103 -2.19 -2.13 -4.26
C PHE A 103 -3.41 -1.29 -4.68
N LEU A 104 -4.61 -1.89 -4.68
CA LEU A 104 -5.84 -1.19 -5.04
C LEU A 104 -6.17 -0.09 -4.03
N LEU A 105 -6.05 -0.33 -2.72
CA LEU A 105 -6.26 0.69 -1.69
C LEU A 105 -5.34 1.89 -1.88
N ALA A 106 -4.04 1.65 -2.14
CA ALA A 106 -3.08 2.71 -2.39
C ALA A 106 -3.40 3.48 -3.69
N THR A 107 -3.83 2.77 -4.73
CA THR A 107 -4.21 3.33 -6.04
C THR A 107 -5.44 4.21 -5.94
N VAL A 108 -6.50 3.73 -5.27
CA VAL A 108 -7.73 4.49 -5.05
C VAL A 108 -7.45 5.71 -4.16
N GLY A 109 -6.64 5.55 -3.11
CA GLY A 109 -6.22 6.64 -2.24
C GLY A 109 -5.52 7.75 -3.04
N VAL A 110 -4.47 7.41 -3.80
CA VAL A 110 -3.70 8.41 -4.56
C VAL A 110 -4.54 9.08 -5.65
N TRP A 111 -5.42 8.33 -6.31
CA TRP A 111 -6.37 8.87 -7.27
C TRP A 111 -7.29 9.91 -6.62
N LEU A 112 -7.92 9.57 -5.50
CA LEU A 112 -8.83 10.45 -4.79
C LEU A 112 -8.09 11.70 -4.28
N GLY A 113 -6.91 11.53 -3.68
CA GLY A 113 -6.09 12.66 -3.24
C GLY A 113 -5.69 13.59 -4.39
N ALA A 114 -5.34 13.04 -5.55
CA ALA A 114 -5.01 13.83 -6.74
C ALA A 114 -6.24 14.59 -7.28
N ALA A 115 -7.42 13.95 -7.28
CA ALA A 115 -8.67 14.58 -7.70
C ALA A 115 -9.13 15.69 -6.72
N LEU A 116 -9.01 15.47 -5.42
CA LEU A 116 -9.32 16.49 -4.40
C LEU A 116 -8.39 17.71 -4.52
N ARG A 117 -7.13 17.49 -4.90
CA ARG A 117 -6.21 18.60 -5.17
C ARG A 117 -6.62 19.41 -6.40
N SER A 118 -7.04 18.76 -7.48
CA SER A 118 -7.44 19.48 -8.71
C SER A 118 -8.75 20.26 -8.55
N TRP A 119 -9.59 19.85 -7.60
CA TRP A 119 -10.83 20.56 -7.24
C TRP A 119 -10.62 21.87 -6.48
N ARG A 120 -9.42 22.13 -5.91
CA ARG A 120 -9.17 23.39 -5.20
C ARG A 120 -9.28 24.55 -6.21
N PRO A 121 -10.27 25.45 -6.07
CA PRO A 121 -10.38 26.61 -6.93
C PRO A 121 -9.06 27.38 -6.85
N ALA A 122 -8.49 27.75 -8.00
CA ALA A 122 -7.41 28.73 -8.01
C ALA A 122 -7.96 29.99 -7.33
N ALA A 123 -7.51 30.28 -6.12
CA ALA A 123 -7.79 31.54 -5.46
C ALA A 123 -7.30 32.63 -6.41
N ARG A 124 -8.25 33.32 -7.04
CA ARG A 124 -8.01 34.49 -7.89
C ARG A 124 -7.80 35.70 -7.00
#